data_AF-A0A8U0NZW6-F1
#
_entry.id   AF-A0A8U0NZW6-F1
#
_cell.length_a   1.000
_cell.length_b   1.000
_cell.length_c   1.000
_cell.angle_alpha   90.00
_cell.angle_beta   90.00
_cell.angle_gamma   90.00
#
_symmetry.space_group_name_H-M   'P 1'
#
loop_
_entity.id
_entity.type
_entity.pdbx_description
1 polymer ?
#
loop_
_entity_poly.entity_id
_entity_poly.type
_entity_poly.pdbx_seq_one_letter_code
_entity_poly.pdbx_strand_id
1 'polypeptide(L)'
;MAAVVEVEVGGGAAGERELDEVDMSDLSPEEQWRVEHARMHAKHRGHEAMHAEMVLILIATLVVAQLLLVQWKQRHPRSYNMVTLFQMWVVPLYFTVKLHWWRFLVIWILFSAVTAFVTFRATRKPLVQTTPRLVYKWFLLIYKISYATGIVGYMAVMFTLFGLNLLFKIKPEDAMDFGISLLFYGLYYGVLERDFAEMCADYMASTIGWCSDSTSSASVAGASWERSRHVPTAKRR
;
A
#
# COMPACT_ATOMS: atom_id res chain seq x y z
N MET A 1 -69.93 -12.31 -9.41
CA MET A 1 -70.70 -11.76 -8.27
C MET A 1 -69.75 -11.77 -7.07
N ALA A 2 -68.96 -10.72 -6.86
CA ALA A 2 -69.33 -9.51 -6.11
C ALA A 2 -69.72 -9.84 -4.66
N ALA A 3 -68.75 -9.72 -3.74
CA ALA A 3 -68.95 -9.23 -2.37
C ALA A 3 -67.58 -8.84 -1.81
N VAL A 4 -67.26 -7.55 -1.96
CA VAL A 4 -66.30 -6.83 -1.13
C VAL A 4 -66.98 -6.64 0.22
N VAL A 5 -66.33 -7.04 1.32
CA VAL A 5 -66.62 -6.57 2.67
C VAL A 5 -65.27 -6.32 3.35
N GLU A 6 -64.88 -5.05 3.28
CA GLU A 6 -64.41 -4.21 4.38
C GLU A 6 -63.56 -4.85 5.50
N VAL A 7 -62.27 -4.53 5.46
CA VAL A 7 -61.52 -3.85 6.54
C VAL A 7 -62.08 -4.03 7.95
N GLU A 8 -61.50 -4.97 8.71
CA GLU A 8 -61.25 -4.76 10.14
C GLU A 8 -59.75 -4.55 10.36
N VAL A 9 -59.34 -3.29 10.28
CA VAL A 9 -58.08 -2.73 10.79
C VAL A 9 -58.16 -2.68 12.33
N GLY A 10 -58.48 -3.82 12.95
CA GLY A 10 -58.70 -3.94 14.40
C GLY A 10 -57.82 -4.99 15.09
N GLY A 11 -57.28 -5.96 14.35
CA GLY A 11 -56.64 -7.14 14.96
C GLY A 11 -55.20 -6.96 15.44
N GLY A 12 -54.46 -5.96 14.94
CA GLY A 12 -53.05 -5.75 15.31
C GLY A 12 -52.86 -5.25 16.73
N ALA A 13 -53.74 -4.35 17.18
CA ALA A 13 -53.67 -3.77 18.52
C ALA A 13 -54.16 -4.71 19.62
N ALA A 14 -54.96 -5.73 19.29
CA ALA A 14 -55.42 -6.73 20.26
C ALA A 14 -54.33 -7.77 20.56
N GLY A 15 -53.61 -8.24 19.54
CA GLY A 15 -52.49 -9.20 19.71
C GLY A 15 -51.25 -8.59 20.38
N GLU A 16 -50.99 -7.29 20.21
CA GLU A 16 -49.94 -6.59 20.95
C GLU A 16 -50.36 -6.24 22.39
N ARG A 17 -51.67 -6.07 22.67
CA ARG A 17 -52.18 -5.84 24.02
C ARG A 17 -52.30 -7.12 24.85
N GLU A 18 -52.60 -8.27 24.25
CA GLU A 18 -52.61 -9.56 24.96
C GLU A 18 -51.21 -10.05 25.39
N LEU A 19 -50.12 -9.47 24.84
CA LEU A 19 -48.75 -9.73 25.29
C LEU A 19 -48.22 -8.68 26.29
N ASP A 20 -48.89 -7.54 26.41
CA ASP A 20 -48.59 -6.48 27.40
C ASP A 20 -49.42 -6.65 28.69
N GLU A 21 -50.44 -7.53 28.66
CA GLU A 21 -51.29 -7.88 29.80
C GLU A 21 -50.91 -9.25 30.41
N VAL A 22 -49.66 -9.68 30.24
CA VAL A 22 -49.09 -10.68 31.15
C VAL A 22 -48.66 -9.93 32.40
N ASP A 23 -49.56 -9.98 33.39
CA ASP A 23 -49.39 -9.45 34.73
C ASP A 23 -48.04 -9.88 35.34
N MET A 24 -47.07 -8.97 35.31
CA MET A 24 -45.73 -9.15 35.88
C MET A 24 -45.74 -9.07 37.41
N SER A 25 -46.90 -9.08 38.09
CA SER A 25 -46.94 -9.07 39.55
C SER A 25 -47.08 -10.44 40.22
N ASP A 26 -47.27 -11.52 39.43
CA ASP A 26 -47.51 -12.89 39.93
C ASP A 26 -46.38 -13.91 39.61
N LEU A 27 -45.24 -13.45 39.10
CA LEU A 27 -44.08 -14.31 38.81
C LEU A 27 -42.93 -14.07 39.80
N SER A 28 -42.30 -15.16 40.24
CA SER A 28 -41.13 -15.15 41.11
C SER A 28 -40.03 -14.23 40.54
N PRO A 29 -39.27 -13.47 41.37
CA PRO A 29 -38.18 -12.59 40.93
C PRO A 29 -37.18 -13.25 39.98
N GLU A 30 -37.02 -14.57 40.08
CA GLU A 30 -36.13 -15.37 39.24
C GLU A 30 -36.67 -15.56 37.81
N GLU A 31 -37.99 -15.63 37.62
CA GLU A 31 -38.61 -15.84 36.31
C GLU A 31 -38.64 -14.55 35.49
N GLN A 32 -38.89 -13.41 36.14
CA GLN A 32 -38.73 -12.10 35.52
C GLN A 32 -37.30 -11.88 35.04
N TRP A 33 -36.29 -12.23 35.86
CA TRP A 33 -34.88 -12.12 35.46
C TRP A 33 -34.57 -13.03 34.25
N ARG A 34 -35.11 -14.25 34.19
CA ARG A 34 -34.90 -15.16 33.05
C ARG A 34 -35.55 -14.66 31.77
N VAL A 35 -36.76 -14.10 31.86
CA VAL A 35 -37.48 -13.52 30.72
C VAL A 35 -36.78 -12.25 30.24
N GLU A 36 -36.34 -11.37 31.15
CA GLU A 36 -35.57 -10.16 30.84
C GLU A 36 -34.21 -10.51 30.20
N HIS A 37 -33.49 -11.50 30.74
CA HIS A 37 -32.21 -11.96 30.21
C HIS A 37 -32.36 -12.65 28.84
N ALA A 38 -33.43 -13.41 28.64
CA ALA A 38 -33.78 -14.00 27.35
C ALA A 38 -34.16 -12.93 26.31
N ARG A 39 -34.89 -11.88 26.72
CA ARG A 39 -35.28 -10.75 25.86
C ARG A 39 -34.08 -9.87 25.51
N MET A 40 -33.17 -9.62 26.46
CA MET A 40 -31.86 -8.98 26.23
C MET A 40 -31.02 -9.76 25.21
N HIS A 41 -30.87 -11.08 25.37
CA HIS A 41 -30.14 -11.90 24.39
C HIS A 41 -30.83 -12.01 23.03
N ALA A 42 -32.16 -11.98 22.96
CA ALA A 42 -32.90 -11.96 21.70
C ALA A 42 -32.68 -10.64 20.94
N LYS A 43 -32.68 -9.51 21.65
CA LYS A 43 -32.42 -8.18 21.07
C LYS A 43 -30.95 -8.00 20.65
N HIS A 44 -30.01 -8.60 21.37
CA HIS A 44 -28.60 -8.65 20.99
C HIS A 44 -28.32 -9.64 19.85
N ARG A 45 -29.07 -10.74 19.70
CA ARG A 45 -28.87 -11.71 18.60
C ARG A 45 -29.02 -11.10 17.20
N GLY A 46 -29.99 -10.20 17.02
CA GLY A 46 -30.19 -9.50 15.74
C GLY A 46 -29.09 -8.48 15.44
N HIS A 47 -28.57 -7.81 16.46
CA HIS A 47 -27.47 -6.85 16.35
C HIS A 47 -26.12 -7.57 16.12
N GLU A 48 -25.88 -8.71 16.80
CA GLU A 48 -24.70 -9.55 16.61
C GLU A 48 -24.70 -10.26 15.26
N ALA A 49 -25.86 -10.71 14.76
CA ALA A 49 -25.97 -11.28 13.42
C ALA A 49 -25.62 -10.27 12.32
N MET A 50 -26.05 -9.00 12.48
CA MET A 50 -25.72 -7.92 11.55
C MET A 50 -24.24 -7.53 11.61
N HIS A 51 -23.65 -7.46 12.81
CA HIS A 51 -22.20 -7.25 12.96
C HIS A 51 -21.40 -8.42 12.37
N ALA A 52 -21.83 -9.66 12.61
CA ALA A 52 -21.20 -10.85 12.06
C ALA A 52 -21.25 -10.85 10.53
N GLU A 53 -22.35 -10.41 9.92
CA GLU A 53 -22.47 -10.30 8.46
C GLU A 53 -21.49 -9.27 7.87
N MET A 54 -21.42 -8.06 8.45
CA MET A 54 -20.45 -7.05 8.02
C MET A 54 -19.00 -7.53 8.17
N VAL A 55 -18.68 -8.19 9.30
CA VAL A 55 -17.35 -8.74 9.56
C VAL A 55 -17.03 -9.89 8.61
N LEU A 56 -17.99 -10.77 8.30
CA LEU A 56 -17.79 -11.89 7.39
C LEU A 56 -17.54 -11.42 5.96
N ILE A 57 -18.29 -10.41 5.49
CA ILE A 57 -18.04 -9.78 4.19
C ILE A 57 -16.67 -9.09 4.19
N LEU A 58 -16.30 -8.39 5.26
CA LEU A 58 -14.99 -7.76 5.39
C LEU A 58 -13.86 -8.79 5.36
N ILE A 59 -13.95 -9.89 6.11
CA ILE A 59 -12.95 -10.96 6.11
C ILE A 59 -12.88 -11.62 4.73
N ALA A 60 -14.02 -11.95 4.12
CA ALA A 60 -14.05 -12.57 2.81
C ALA A 60 -13.41 -11.66 1.73
N THR A 61 -13.75 -10.37 1.73
CA THR A 61 -13.17 -9.40 0.79
C THR A 61 -11.68 -9.16 1.05
N LEU A 62 -11.22 -9.13 2.30
CA LEU A 62 -9.79 -9.05 2.64
C LEU A 62 -9.01 -10.28 2.15
N VAL A 63 -9.56 -11.49 2.34
CA VAL A 63 -8.93 -12.73 1.87
C VAL A 63 -8.86 -12.74 0.34
N VAL A 64 -9.95 -12.39 -0.35
CA VAL A 64 -9.97 -12.32 -1.82
C VAL A 64 -8.98 -11.26 -2.33
N ALA A 65 -8.96 -10.08 -1.72
CA ALA A 65 -8.00 -9.02 -2.07
C ALA A 65 -6.56 -9.50 -1.89
N GLN A 66 -6.25 -10.19 -0.78
CA GLN A 66 -4.92 -10.73 -0.53
C GLN A 66 -4.51 -11.77 -1.57
N LEU A 67 -5.41 -12.69 -1.93
CA LEU A 67 -5.15 -13.69 -2.97
C LEU A 67 -4.90 -13.02 -4.32
N LEU A 68 -5.72 -12.03 -4.70
CA LEU A 68 -5.54 -11.28 -5.94
C LEU A 68 -4.20 -10.54 -5.97
N LEU A 69 -3.79 -9.91 -4.87
CA LEU A 69 -2.49 -9.23 -4.77
C LEU A 69 -1.31 -10.20 -4.92
N VAL A 70 -1.38 -11.36 -4.26
CA VAL A 70 -0.32 -12.38 -4.36
C VAL A 70 -0.25 -12.95 -5.78
N GLN A 71 -1.39 -13.27 -6.38
CA GLN A 71 -1.47 -13.75 -7.77
C GLN A 71 -0.95 -12.70 -8.76
N TRP A 72 -1.32 -11.43 -8.55
CA TRP A 72 -0.86 -10.35 -9.40
C TRP A 72 0.65 -10.13 -9.29
N LYS A 73 1.20 -10.18 -8.08
CA LYS A 73 2.66 -10.13 -7.85
C LYS A 73 3.39 -11.26 -8.56
N GLN A 74 2.85 -12.49 -8.52
CA GLN A 74 3.47 -13.65 -9.17
C GLN A 74 3.40 -13.57 -10.70
N ARG A 75 2.26 -13.13 -11.26
CA ARG A 75 2.05 -13.13 -12.72
C ARG A 75 2.63 -11.91 -13.42
N HIS A 76 2.57 -10.74 -12.78
CA HIS A 76 3.04 -9.48 -13.36
C HIS A 76 3.82 -8.64 -12.33
N PRO A 77 5.01 -9.09 -11.91
CA PRO A 77 5.81 -8.41 -10.88
C PRO A 77 6.11 -6.96 -11.23
N ARG A 78 6.36 -6.66 -12.51
CA ARG A 78 6.63 -5.29 -12.98
C ARG A 78 5.46 -4.33 -12.78
N SER A 79 4.24 -4.79 -13.08
CA SER A 79 3.03 -3.96 -12.90
C SER A 79 2.71 -3.78 -11.42
N TYR A 80 2.83 -4.85 -10.63
CA TYR A 80 2.66 -4.82 -9.19
C TYR A 80 3.62 -3.83 -8.52
N ASN A 81 4.91 -3.88 -8.86
CA ASN A 81 5.92 -2.97 -8.30
C ASN A 81 5.64 -1.52 -8.69
N MET A 82 5.27 -1.23 -9.94
CA MET A 82 4.93 0.13 -10.37
C MET A 82 3.71 0.68 -9.66
N VAL A 83 2.65 -0.12 -9.48
CA VAL A 83 1.44 0.33 -8.77
C VAL A 83 1.71 0.51 -7.29
N THR A 84 2.44 -0.41 -6.65
CA THR A 84 2.81 -0.31 -5.23
C THR A 84 3.67 0.92 -4.97
N LEU A 85 4.63 1.19 -5.85
CA LEU A 85 5.47 2.38 -5.80
C LEU A 85 4.67 3.67 -5.98
N PHE A 86 3.75 3.70 -6.96
CA PHE A 86 2.87 4.84 -7.16
C PHE A 86 1.94 5.07 -5.96
N GLN A 87 1.38 3.99 -5.41
CA GLN A 87 0.56 4.04 -4.21
C GLN A 87 1.35 4.61 -3.02
N MET A 88 2.57 4.10 -2.78
CA MET A 88 3.44 4.58 -1.72
C MET A 88 3.84 6.06 -1.93
N TRP A 89 4.01 6.50 -3.16
CA TRP A 89 4.36 7.89 -3.49
C TRP A 89 3.18 8.86 -3.30
N VAL A 90 1.97 8.46 -3.70
CA VAL A 90 0.76 9.33 -3.69
C VAL A 90 0.06 9.38 -2.34
N VAL A 91 0.06 8.29 -1.56
CA VAL A 91 -0.67 8.24 -0.28
C VAL A 91 -0.22 9.36 0.68
N PRO A 92 1.07 9.55 0.96
CA PRO A 92 1.52 10.63 1.84
C PRO A 92 1.29 12.02 1.26
N LEU A 93 1.31 12.16 -0.08
CA LEU A 93 0.95 13.42 -0.74
C LEU A 93 -0.53 13.78 -0.47
N TYR A 94 -1.44 12.82 -0.64
CA TYR A 94 -2.86 13.04 -0.41
C TYR A 94 -3.14 13.56 1.01
N PHE A 95 -2.53 12.92 2.02
CA PHE A 95 -2.64 13.35 3.41
C PHE A 95 -2.02 14.73 3.65
N THR A 96 -0.84 15.00 3.11
CA THR A 96 -0.11 16.27 3.35
C THR A 96 -0.75 17.47 2.66
N VAL A 97 -1.38 17.28 1.49
CA VAL A 97 -2.21 18.32 0.85
C VAL A 97 -3.45 18.63 1.70
N LYS A 98 -4.15 17.59 2.19
CA LYS A 98 -5.33 17.76 3.06
C LYS A 98 -4.99 18.44 4.39
N LEU A 99 -3.82 18.16 4.95
CA LEU A 99 -3.31 18.75 6.19
C LEU A 99 -2.60 20.11 5.98
N HIS A 100 -2.54 20.63 4.74
CA HIS A 100 -1.89 21.89 4.36
C HIS A 100 -0.43 22.01 4.84
N TRP A 101 0.31 20.90 4.80
CA TRP A 101 1.69 20.87 5.28
C TRP A 101 2.68 21.30 4.19
N TRP A 102 2.80 22.62 3.99
CA TRP A 102 3.59 23.23 2.90
C TRP A 102 5.06 22.80 2.86
N ARG A 103 5.70 22.59 4.02
CA ARG A 103 7.11 22.18 4.11
C ARG A 103 7.35 20.81 3.46
N PHE A 104 6.43 19.86 3.72
CA PHE A 104 6.48 18.52 3.13
C PHE A 104 6.32 18.62 1.60
N LEU A 105 5.35 19.41 1.14
CA LEU A 105 5.07 19.56 -0.29
C LEU A 105 6.26 20.11 -1.08
N VAL A 106 6.97 21.11 -0.56
CA VAL A 106 8.15 21.68 -1.23
C VAL A 106 9.25 20.63 -1.39
N ILE A 107 9.59 19.91 -0.31
CA ILE A 107 10.62 18.85 -0.34
C ILE A 107 10.19 17.73 -1.28
N TRP A 108 8.92 17.33 -1.22
CA TRP A 108 8.35 16.28 -2.05
C TRP A 108 8.39 16.63 -3.54
N ILE A 109 8.05 17.88 -3.92
CA ILE A 109 8.10 18.34 -5.32
C ILE A 109 9.54 18.31 -5.82
N LEU A 110 10.48 18.83 -5.03
CA LEU A 110 11.90 18.83 -5.40
C LEU A 110 12.40 17.39 -5.56
N PHE A 111 12.13 16.53 -4.60
CA PHE A 111 12.50 15.13 -4.63
C PHE A 111 11.91 14.41 -5.86
N SER A 112 10.63 14.65 -6.15
CA SER A 112 9.93 14.06 -7.28
C SER A 112 10.47 14.54 -8.63
N ALA A 113 10.79 15.83 -8.74
CA ALA A 113 11.38 16.40 -9.94
C ALA A 113 12.76 15.80 -10.22
N VAL A 114 13.62 15.68 -9.20
CA VAL A 114 14.95 15.09 -9.36
C VAL A 114 14.85 13.58 -9.64
N THR A 115 13.96 12.86 -8.95
CA THR A 115 13.73 11.42 -9.19
C THR A 115 13.23 11.19 -10.61
N ALA A 116 12.25 11.97 -11.08
CA ALA A 116 11.77 11.90 -12.46
C ALA A 116 12.87 12.22 -13.47
N PHE A 117 13.73 13.20 -13.20
CA PHE A 117 14.89 13.50 -14.05
C PHE A 117 15.88 12.33 -14.13
N VAL A 118 16.20 11.70 -13.00
CA VAL A 118 17.10 10.54 -12.95
C VAL A 118 16.49 9.33 -13.64
N THR A 119 15.20 9.04 -13.41
CA THR A 119 14.47 7.97 -14.11
C THR A 119 14.37 8.23 -15.60
N PHE A 120 14.15 9.48 -16.02
CA PHE A 120 14.17 9.86 -17.43
C PHE A 120 15.54 9.60 -18.05
N ARG A 121 16.63 9.97 -17.37
CA ARG A 121 17.99 9.68 -17.85
C ARG A 121 18.27 8.17 -17.91
N ALA A 122 17.77 7.38 -16.95
CA ALA A 122 17.93 5.92 -16.92
C ALA A 122 17.14 5.18 -18.03
N THR A 123 16.02 5.75 -18.49
CA THR A 123 15.14 5.12 -19.49
C THR A 123 15.46 5.48 -20.95
N ARG A 124 16.35 6.45 -21.21
CA ARG A 124 16.73 6.85 -22.57
C ARG A 124 17.69 5.84 -23.20
N LYS A 125 17.41 5.45 -24.46
CA LYS A 125 18.26 4.59 -25.29
C LYS A 125 19.00 5.42 -26.36
N PRO A 126 20.26 5.09 -26.70
CA PRO A 126 21.14 4.10 -26.10
C PRO A 126 21.69 4.55 -24.73
N LEU A 127 21.90 3.61 -23.80
CA LEU A 127 22.49 3.89 -22.50
C LEU A 127 23.97 4.24 -22.66
N VAL A 128 24.28 5.53 -22.59
CA VAL A 128 25.67 6.02 -22.51
C VAL A 128 26.33 5.48 -21.24
N GLN A 129 27.56 4.95 -21.33
CA GLN A 129 28.30 4.28 -20.23
C GLN A 129 28.48 5.11 -18.94
N THR A 130 28.26 6.42 -18.97
CA THR A 130 28.33 7.31 -17.80
C THR A 130 27.01 7.40 -17.03
N THR A 131 25.88 7.03 -17.65
CA THR A 131 24.53 7.19 -17.10
C THR A 131 24.27 6.32 -15.86
N PRO A 132 24.62 5.02 -15.85
CA PRO A 132 24.42 4.19 -14.66
C PRO A 132 25.17 4.74 -13.44
N ARG A 133 26.40 5.23 -13.64
CA ARG A 133 27.23 5.81 -12.56
C ARG A 133 26.56 7.01 -11.89
N LEU A 134 25.91 7.88 -12.66
CA LEU A 134 25.20 9.05 -12.13
C LEU A 134 23.95 8.64 -11.34
N VAL A 135 23.18 7.70 -11.89
CA VAL A 135 21.96 7.16 -11.27
C VAL A 135 22.30 6.51 -9.92
N TYR A 136 23.31 5.64 -9.87
CA TYR A 136 23.76 5.01 -8.63
C TYR A 136 24.30 6.01 -7.61
N LYS A 137 25.07 7.02 -8.05
CA LYS A 137 25.59 8.06 -7.14
C LYS A 137 24.47 8.90 -6.55
N TRP A 138 23.40 9.17 -7.31
CA TRP A 138 22.27 9.94 -6.83
C TRP A 138 21.41 9.15 -5.84
N PHE A 139 21.07 7.91 -6.15
CA PHE A 139 20.38 7.03 -5.19
C PHE A 139 21.21 6.91 -3.90
N LEU A 140 22.49 6.56 -4.00
CA LEU A 140 23.35 6.45 -2.83
C LEU A 140 23.43 7.75 -2.00
N LEU A 141 23.33 8.93 -2.62
CA LEU A 141 23.26 10.20 -1.90
C LEU A 141 21.96 10.34 -1.11
N ILE A 142 20.80 10.04 -1.71
CA ILE A 142 19.52 10.02 -1.01
C ILE A 142 19.53 8.98 0.11
N TYR A 143 20.06 7.78 -0.14
CA TYR A 143 20.15 6.72 0.87
C TYR A 143 20.91 7.20 2.11
N LYS A 144 22.04 7.88 1.90
CA LYS A 144 22.84 8.43 3.01
C LYS A 144 22.10 9.55 3.75
N ILE A 145 21.35 10.40 3.04
CA ILE A 145 20.54 11.46 3.67
C ILE A 145 19.43 10.81 4.50
N SER A 146 18.63 9.91 3.91
CA SER A 146 17.54 9.20 4.58
C SER A 146 18.03 8.41 5.80
N TYR A 147 19.17 7.72 5.69
CA TYR A 147 19.79 7.00 6.79
C TYR A 147 20.26 7.94 7.91
N ALA A 148 20.93 9.05 7.57
CA ALA A 148 21.35 10.05 8.55
C ALA A 148 20.15 10.69 9.25
N THR A 149 19.12 11.08 8.50
CA THR A 149 17.87 11.63 9.04
C THR A 149 17.16 10.62 9.95
N GLY A 150 17.12 9.34 9.57
CA GLY A 150 16.56 8.27 10.42
C GLY A 150 17.33 8.10 11.73
N ILE A 151 18.66 8.11 11.69
CA ILE A 151 19.49 8.06 12.92
C ILE A 151 19.25 9.28 13.79
N VAL A 152 19.26 10.48 13.21
CA VAL A 152 19.04 11.72 13.97
C VAL A 152 17.64 11.73 14.59
N GLY A 153 16.62 11.27 13.86
CA GLY A 153 15.26 11.11 14.38
C GLY A 153 15.19 10.11 15.53
N TYR A 154 15.84 8.96 15.39
CA TYR A 154 15.91 7.95 16.44
C TYR A 154 16.61 8.50 17.69
N MET A 155 17.76 9.17 17.51
CA MET A 155 18.49 9.81 18.60
C MET A 155 17.64 10.88 19.29
N ALA A 156 16.89 11.68 18.54
CA ALA A 156 15.97 12.67 19.09
C ALA A 156 14.87 12.02 19.93
N VAL A 157 14.24 10.96 19.42
CA VAL A 157 13.21 10.20 20.17
C VAL A 157 13.79 9.58 21.44
N MET A 158 14.95 8.91 21.35
CA MET A 158 15.64 8.36 22.51
C MET A 158 15.97 9.45 23.53
N PHE A 159 16.48 10.59 23.08
CA PHE A 159 16.80 11.73 23.94
C PHE A 159 15.57 12.33 24.65
N THR A 160 14.39 12.32 24.02
CA THR A 160 13.12 12.64 24.69
C THR A 160 12.70 11.59 25.72
N LEU A 161 12.80 10.30 25.39
CA LEU A 161 12.38 9.22 26.29
C LEU A 161 13.27 9.11 27.54
N PHE A 162 14.57 9.42 27.43
CA PHE A 162 15.47 9.49 28.58
C PHE A 162 15.24 10.70 29.50
N GLY A 163 14.29 11.59 29.17
CA GLY A 163 13.95 12.75 30.01
C GLY A 163 15.00 13.87 29.99
N LEU A 164 16.07 13.76 29.20
CA LEU A 164 17.12 14.78 29.07
C LEU A 164 16.59 16.11 28.49
N ASN A 165 15.46 16.09 27.77
CA ASN A 165 14.78 17.31 27.30
C ASN A 165 14.30 18.22 28.45
N LEU A 166 14.00 17.65 29.62
CA LEU A 166 13.66 18.42 30.83
C LEU A 166 14.87 19.21 31.36
N LEU A 167 16.09 18.69 31.17
CA LEU A 167 17.34 19.34 31.59
C LEU A 167 17.66 20.58 30.73
N PHE A 168 17.28 20.56 29.45
CA PHE A 168 17.46 21.66 28.49
C PHE A 168 16.25 22.61 28.42
N LYS A 169 15.22 22.41 29.27
CA LYS A 169 14.01 23.24 29.32
C LYS A 169 13.23 23.27 28.00
N ILE A 170 13.39 22.23 27.18
CA ILE A 170 12.67 22.05 25.91
C ILE A 170 11.38 21.30 26.24
N LYS A 171 10.27 21.77 25.66
CA LYS A 171 8.98 21.09 25.78
C LYS A 171 9.09 19.68 25.17
N PRO A 172 8.82 18.61 25.95
CA PRO A 172 8.98 17.23 25.47
C PRO A 172 8.05 16.90 24.30
N GLU A 173 6.89 17.56 24.24
CA GLU A 173 5.95 17.54 23.10
C GLU A 173 6.66 17.92 21.78
N ASP A 174 7.26 19.10 21.71
CA ASP A 174 7.88 19.62 20.48
C ASP A 174 9.08 18.76 20.02
N ALA A 175 9.88 18.27 20.98
CA ALA A 175 11.04 17.44 20.68
C ALA A 175 10.63 16.03 20.19
N MET A 176 9.54 15.48 20.72
CA MET A 176 9.01 14.19 20.28
C MET A 176 8.40 14.32 18.89
N ASP A 177 7.62 15.37 18.64
CA ASP A 177 7.04 15.64 17.32
C ASP A 177 8.11 15.84 16.25
N PHE A 178 9.19 16.55 16.60
CA PHE A 178 10.35 16.70 15.72
C PHE A 178 11.05 15.36 15.44
N GLY A 179 11.27 14.54 16.47
CA GLY A 179 11.90 13.23 16.34
C GLY A 179 11.08 12.26 15.49
N ILE A 180 9.77 12.15 15.75
CA ILE A 180 8.84 11.33 14.97
C ILE A 180 8.74 11.83 13.53
N SER A 181 8.68 13.15 13.31
CA SER A 181 8.67 13.72 11.97
C SER A 181 9.94 13.35 11.21
N LEU A 182 11.13 13.45 11.83
CA LEU A 182 12.38 13.06 11.20
C LEU A 182 12.43 11.56 10.85
N LEU A 183 11.97 10.70 11.76
CA LEU A 183 11.87 9.26 11.52
C LEU A 183 10.94 8.95 10.35
N PHE A 184 9.78 9.61 10.31
CA PHE A 184 8.85 9.49 9.21
C PHE A 184 9.48 9.91 7.87
N TYR A 185 10.19 11.05 7.84
CA TYR A 185 10.90 11.49 6.65
C TYR A 185 11.99 10.50 6.20
N GLY A 186 12.85 10.07 7.12
CA GLY A 186 13.93 9.13 6.82
C GLY A 186 13.42 7.78 6.33
N LEU A 187 12.37 7.24 6.96
CA LEU A 187 11.77 5.97 6.57
C LEU A 187 11.02 6.09 5.24
N TYR A 188 10.21 7.15 5.07
CA TYR A 188 9.42 7.36 3.85
C TYR A 188 10.32 7.47 2.61
N TYR A 189 11.28 8.40 2.64
CA TYR A 189 12.17 8.60 1.50
C TYR A 189 13.14 7.42 1.32
N GLY A 190 13.58 6.77 2.41
CA GLY A 190 14.46 5.60 2.33
C GLY A 190 13.80 4.38 1.68
N VAL A 191 12.57 4.04 2.07
CA VAL A 191 11.84 2.91 1.45
C VAL A 191 11.47 3.24 0.00
N LEU A 192 10.97 4.45 -0.24
CA LEU A 192 10.60 4.88 -1.59
C LEU A 192 11.80 4.85 -2.54
N GLU A 193 12.95 5.38 -2.10
CA GLU A 193 14.16 5.40 -2.91
C GLU A 193 14.68 4.00 -3.23
N ARG A 194 14.70 3.10 -2.24
CA ARG A 194 15.09 1.70 -2.45
C ARG A 194 14.27 1.05 -3.56
N ASP A 195 12.95 1.21 -3.52
CA ASP A 195 12.04 0.62 -4.51
C ASP A 195 12.22 1.29 -5.90
N PHE A 196 12.49 2.60 -5.95
CA PHE A 196 12.86 3.29 -7.20
C PHE A 196 14.20 2.81 -7.77
N ALA A 197 15.19 2.53 -6.92
CA ALA A 197 16.49 2.04 -7.32
C ALA A 197 16.40 0.63 -7.91
N GLU A 198 15.61 -0.27 -7.31
CA GLU A 198 15.33 -1.61 -7.83
C GLU A 198 14.68 -1.53 -9.21
N MET A 199 13.63 -0.72 -9.37
CA MET A 199 13.03 -0.51 -10.69
C MET A 199 14.04 0.02 -11.70
N CYS A 200 14.82 1.05 -11.37
CA CYS A 200 15.80 1.62 -12.29
C CYS A 200 16.87 0.59 -12.67
N ALA A 201 17.31 -0.25 -11.74
CA ALA A 201 18.24 -1.34 -11.99
C ALA A 201 17.66 -2.35 -12.99
N ASP A 202 16.40 -2.79 -12.80
CA ASP A 202 15.71 -3.70 -13.71
C ASP A 202 15.55 -3.11 -15.13
N TYR A 203 15.23 -1.82 -15.23
CA TYR A 203 15.13 -1.11 -16.52
C TYR A 203 16.48 -1.04 -17.24
N MET A 204 17.58 -0.75 -16.52
CA MET A 204 18.91 -0.72 -17.11
C MET A 204 19.40 -2.12 -17.50
N ALA A 205 19.19 -3.13 -16.64
CA ALA A 205 19.58 -4.51 -16.88
C ALA A 205 18.89 -5.08 -18.14
N SER A 206 17.57 -4.86 -18.27
CA SER A 206 16.82 -5.29 -19.45
C SER A 206 17.29 -4.60 -20.73
N THR A 207 17.71 -3.33 -20.67
CA THR A 207 18.22 -2.64 -21.86
C THR A 207 19.61 -3.12 -22.29
N ILE A 208 20.48 -3.44 -21.34
CA ILE A 208 21.82 -3.99 -21.63
C ILE A 208 21.72 -5.41 -22.17
N GLY A 209 20.86 -6.26 -21.59
CA GLY A 209 20.63 -7.62 -22.07
C GLY A 209 20.20 -7.68 -23.54
N TRP A 210 19.28 -6.79 -23.94
CA TRP A 210 18.84 -6.68 -25.35
C TRP A 210 19.97 -6.27 -26.31
N CYS A 211 20.90 -5.42 -25.89
CA CYS A 211 22.08 -5.06 -26.70
C CYS A 211 23.04 -6.24 -26.87
N SER A 212 23.22 -7.06 -25.84
CA SER A 212 24.08 -8.25 -25.91
C SER A 212 23.50 -9.31 -26.85
N ASP A 213 22.19 -9.61 -26.75
CA ASP A 213 21.54 -10.59 -27.62
C ASP A 213 21.52 -10.16 -29.09
N SER A 214 21.24 -8.89 -29.36
CA SER A 214 21.27 -8.37 -30.73
C SER A 214 22.68 -8.36 -31.34
N THR A 215 23.72 -8.09 -30.52
CA THR A 215 25.12 -8.17 -30.97
C THR A 215 25.55 -9.61 -31.21
N SER A 216 25.13 -10.55 -30.36
CA SER A 216 25.40 -11.99 -30.55
C SER A 216 24.69 -12.52 -31.81
N SER A 217 23.43 -12.13 -32.02
CA SER A 217 22.64 -12.49 -33.21
C SER A 217 23.25 -11.93 -34.50
N ALA A 218 23.69 -10.67 -34.48
CA ALA A 218 24.34 -10.03 -35.63
C ALA A 218 25.72 -10.63 -35.92
N SER A 219 26.49 -10.97 -34.88
CA SER A 219 27.79 -11.65 -35.00
C SER A 219 27.64 -13.07 -35.58
N VAL A 220 26.65 -13.84 -35.10
CA VAL A 220 26.34 -15.19 -35.61
C VAL A 220 25.80 -15.13 -37.05
N ALA A 221 24.96 -14.14 -37.37
CA ALA A 221 24.49 -13.91 -38.74
C ALA A 221 25.63 -13.53 -39.68
N GLY A 222 26.56 -12.67 -39.24
CA GLY A 222 27.77 -12.32 -39.99
C GLY A 222 28.68 -13.53 -40.24
N ALA A 223 28.94 -14.33 -39.21
CA ALA A 223 29.76 -15.55 -39.32
C ALA A 223 29.12 -16.62 -40.22
N SER A 224 27.79 -16.75 -40.21
CA SER A 224 27.04 -17.65 -41.08
C SER A 224 27.06 -17.20 -42.55
N TRP A 225 26.99 -15.89 -42.79
CA TRP A 225 27.07 -15.30 -44.13
C TRP A 225 28.47 -15.42 -44.75
N GLU A 226 29.52 -15.19 -43.95
CA GLU A 226 30.92 -15.40 -44.36
C GLU A 226 31.19 -16.87 -44.74
N ARG A 227 30.63 -17.81 -43.97
CA ARG A 227 30.74 -19.25 -44.22
C ARG A 227 30.02 -19.69 -45.51
N SER A 228 28.89 -19.06 -45.84
CA SER A 228 28.15 -19.35 -47.08
C SER A 228 28.81 -18.79 -48.35
N ARG A 229 29.73 -17.83 -48.25
CA ARG A 229 30.55 -17.36 -49.39
C ARG A 229 31.71 -18.30 -49.72
N HIS A 230 32.14 -19.13 -48.78
CA HIS A 230 33.15 -20.17 -49.00
C HIS A 230 32.51 -21.51 -49.36
N VAL A 231 31.79 -21.57 -50.48
CA VAL A 231 31.45 -22.86 -51.12
C VAL A 231 32.65 -23.28 -51.97
N PRO A 232 33.29 -24.45 -51.72
CA PRO A 232 34.36 -24.93 -52.58
C PRO A 232 33.74 -25.32 -53.92
N THR A 233 34.20 -24.70 -55.00
CA THR A 233 33.92 -25.17 -56.37
C THR A 233 34.51 -26.57 -56.52
N ALA A 234 33.65 -27.58 -56.40
CA ALA A 234 34.00 -28.97 -56.62
C ALA A 234 34.52 -29.14 -58.05
N LYS A 235 35.83 -29.38 -58.18
CA LYS A 235 36.49 -29.66 -59.44
C LYS A 235 36.08 -31.07 -59.88
N ARG A 236 35.08 -31.16 -60.75
CA ARG A 236 34.73 -32.39 -61.49
C ARG A 236 35.96 -32.87 -62.27
N ARG A 237 36.44 -34.07 -61.97
CA ARG A 237 37.20 -34.93 -62.88
C ARG A 237 36.63 -36.33 -62.77
#